data_AF-M0IYZ0-F1
#
_entry.id   AF-M0IYZ0-F1
#
_cell.length_a   1.000
_cell.length_b   1.000
_cell.length_c   1.000
_cell.angle_alpha   90.00
_cell.angle_beta   90.00
_cell.angle_gamma   90.00
#
_symmetry.space_group_name_H-M   'P 1'
#
loop_
_entity.id
_entity.type
_entity.pdbx_description
1 polymer ?
#
loop_
_entity_poly.entity_id
_entity_poly.type
_entity_poly.pdbx_seq_one_letter_code
_entity_poly.pdbx_strand_id
1 'polypeptide(L)'
;MGGGGTDDETETTTTSTPTPTPTPTPTPEPETAMLRVAHLSPDAPNVDVYVDDSVALSDVPFGAVSDYLSVPVGTRTVKVTAAGDESTVAFEGDLDVAEATYTVAAVGELAEETFEPLVLEDDVSLPADDTARVRVVHASPDAPAVDVTAGDTVLFDGVSFTQSGSVEVPADTYALQVRGDTESNDGDAVAEFDVELAGGTVYTVFAAGYLTPDDEPADVAFRPVAVVDAGSGGGGLVQRDVSLRAAHLSPDAPNVDVLVDGAVALSDVPFDAVSDYLALTAGSHQVTIRATDAPDTVVFDEMLDLAAGAYTAAALGELDSAAENGFAVSLLEDDRSAPADDMARVRVLHASPDAPAVDVTVAGSGDALVDGAGFGDAATVEIPAGEYTLQIRGDTESNDGDVAAEFDVAVEGGRAYTAIALGYLTPDDEPADAAFDLSVVADN
;
A
#
# COMPACT_ATOMS: atom_id res chain seq x y z
N MET A 1 -101.07 -22.32 -52.93
CA MET A 1 -100.73 -20.99 -53.45
C MET A 1 -101.15 -19.95 -52.42
N GLY A 2 -100.27 -19.00 -52.12
CA GLY A 2 -100.62 -17.74 -51.45
C GLY A 2 -100.35 -17.70 -49.94
N GLY A 3 -99.12 -17.35 -49.56
CA GLY A 3 -98.70 -16.92 -48.22
C GLY A 3 -97.26 -16.43 -48.34
N GLY A 4 -96.79 -15.38 -47.68
CA GLY A 4 -97.29 -14.48 -46.65
C GLY A 4 -96.06 -13.66 -46.26
N GLY A 5 -96.20 -12.34 -46.14
CA GLY A 5 -95.06 -11.42 -45.95
C GLY A 5 -94.30 -11.65 -44.64
N THR A 6 -93.03 -11.29 -44.64
CA THR A 6 -92.23 -11.09 -43.42
C THR A 6 -91.39 -9.84 -43.60
N ASP A 7 -91.57 -8.93 -42.65
CA ASP A 7 -90.99 -7.61 -42.51
C ASP A 7 -89.48 -7.67 -42.25
N ASP A 8 -88.76 -6.67 -42.77
CA ASP A 8 -87.34 -6.42 -42.55
C ASP A 8 -87.22 -5.39 -41.41
N GLU A 9 -87.00 -5.86 -40.19
CA GLU A 9 -86.70 -5.01 -39.03
C GLU A 9 -85.19 -4.85 -38.88
N THR A 10 -84.68 -3.68 -39.27
CA THR A 10 -83.34 -3.20 -38.93
C THR A 10 -83.23 -2.91 -37.43
N GLU A 11 -82.60 -3.81 -36.68
CA GLU A 11 -82.14 -3.54 -35.31
C GLU A 11 -80.95 -2.57 -35.33
N THR A 12 -81.14 -1.39 -34.75
CA THR A 12 -80.06 -0.42 -34.49
C THR A 12 -79.40 -0.78 -33.16
N THR A 13 -78.24 -1.44 -33.23
CA THR A 13 -77.38 -1.68 -32.07
C THR A 13 -76.69 -0.36 -31.68
N THR A 14 -77.07 0.22 -30.54
CA THR A 14 -76.39 1.37 -29.95
C THR A 14 -75.16 0.87 -29.19
N THR A 15 -73.97 1.12 -29.72
CA THR A 15 -72.70 0.82 -29.04
C THR A 15 -72.43 1.93 -28.02
N SER A 16 -72.57 1.61 -26.73
CA SER A 16 -72.13 2.50 -25.65
C SER A 16 -70.60 2.56 -25.62
N THR A 17 -70.04 3.75 -25.80
CA THR A 17 -68.60 4.02 -25.65
C THR A 17 -68.22 3.85 -24.17
N PRO A 18 -67.19 3.05 -23.82
CA PRO A 18 -66.72 2.98 -22.44
C PRO A 18 -66.04 4.29 -22.04
N THR A 19 -66.37 4.81 -20.88
CA THR A 19 -65.69 5.96 -20.26
C THR A 19 -64.21 5.63 -20.03
N PRO A 20 -63.24 6.47 -20.44
CA PRO A 20 -61.83 6.21 -20.17
C PRO A 20 -61.56 6.21 -18.67
N THR A 21 -60.94 5.14 -18.17
CA THR A 21 -60.37 5.08 -16.82
C THR A 21 -59.28 6.14 -16.69
N PRO A 22 -59.27 6.99 -15.65
CA PRO A 22 -58.20 7.96 -15.45
C PRO A 22 -56.88 7.21 -15.26
N THR A 23 -55.88 7.54 -16.08
CA THR A 23 -54.49 7.12 -15.87
C THR A 23 -54.01 7.69 -14.53
N PRO A 24 -53.45 6.88 -13.60
CA PRO A 24 -52.90 7.41 -12.37
C PRO A 24 -51.77 8.39 -12.72
N THR A 25 -51.83 9.60 -12.17
CA THR A 25 -50.70 10.54 -12.21
C THR A 25 -49.50 9.88 -11.52
N PRO A 26 -48.31 9.82 -12.14
CA PRO A 26 -47.13 9.30 -11.47
C PRO A 26 -46.88 10.12 -10.21
N THR A 27 -46.72 9.44 -9.07
CA THR A 27 -46.22 10.07 -7.84
C THR A 27 -44.82 10.60 -8.14
N PRO A 28 -44.51 11.88 -7.86
CA PRO A 28 -43.15 12.36 -8.03
C PRO A 28 -42.20 11.51 -7.19
N GLU A 29 -41.09 11.07 -7.77
CA GLU A 29 -40.02 10.43 -7.01
C GLU A 29 -39.51 11.43 -5.96
N PRO A 30 -39.21 10.97 -4.73
CA PRO A 30 -38.66 11.87 -3.72
C PRO A 30 -37.34 12.46 -4.23
N GLU A 31 -37.15 13.76 -4.05
CA GLU A 31 -35.87 14.42 -4.31
C GLU A 31 -34.80 13.82 -3.36
N THR A 32 -33.60 13.57 -3.89
CA THR A 32 -32.51 12.92 -3.14
C THR A 32 -31.22 13.72 -3.24
N ALA A 33 -30.44 13.69 -2.16
CA ALA A 33 -29.03 14.06 -2.15
C ALA A 33 -28.14 12.83 -2.26
N MET A 34 -26.87 13.05 -2.61
CA MET A 34 -25.83 12.02 -2.58
C MET A 34 -24.94 12.26 -1.36
N LEU A 35 -24.87 11.32 -0.42
CA LEU A 35 -24.05 11.45 0.79
C LEU A 35 -23.03 10.32 0.86
N ARG A 36 -21.80 10.68 1.18
CA ARG A 36 -20.73 9.74 1.49
C ARG A 36 -20.30 9.95 2.94
N VAL A 37 -19.91 8.89 3.62
CA VAL A 37 -19.42 8.98 5.00
C VAL A 37 -17.93 8.67 5.02
N ALA A 38 -17.16 9.47 5.75
CA ALA A 38 -15.75 9.20 6.06
C ALA A 38 -15.58 9.06 7.57
N HIS A 39 -14.93 8.00 8.04
CA HIS A 39 -14.60 7.86 9.46
C HIS A 39 -13.16 8.31 9.71
N LEU A 40 -12.99 9.48 10.33
CA LEU A 40 -11.68 10.12 10.51
C LEU A 40 -11.37 10.52 11.97
N SER A 41 -12.23 10.16 12.92
CA SER A 41 -11.95 10.27 14.36
C SER A 41 -10.96 9.16 14.78
N PRO A 42 -9.75 9.49 15.24
CA PRO A 42 -8.68 8.51 15.44
C PRO A 42 -8.82 7.64 16.70
N ASP A 43 -9.54 8.10 17.73
CA ASP A 43 -9.75 7.35 18.98
C ASP A 43 -11.12 6.64 19.04
N ALA A 44 -11.97 6.85 18.04
CA ALA A 44 -13.21 6.12 17.92
C ALA A 44 -12.97 4.70 17.39
N PRO A 45 -13.61 3.66 17.98
CA PRO A 45 -13.60 2.32 17.42
C PRO A 45 -14.39 2.30 16.10
N ASN A 46 -14.44 1.14 15.43
CA ASN A 46 -15.35 0.96 14.31
C ASN A 46 -16.77 1.41 14.67
N VAL A 47 -17.46 2.07 13.72
CA VAL A 47 -18.77 2.67 13.95
C VAL A 47 -19.86 2.08 13.06
N ASP A 48 -21.09 2.07 13.59
CA ASP A 48 -22.30 1.92 12.81
C ASP A 48 -22.94 3.30 12.60
N VAL A 49 -23.44 3.57 11.39
CA VAL A 49 -24.06 4.84 11.01
C VAL A 49 -25.52 4.61 10.66
N TYR A 50 -26.40 5.37 11.28
CA TYR A 50 -27.85 5.28 11.13
C TYR A 50 -28.40 6.57 10.53
N VAL A 51 -29.40 6.42 9.66
CA VAL A 51 -30.22 7.52 9.14
C VAL A 51 -31.68 7.16 9.38
N ASP A 52 -32.42 8.02 10.09
CA ASP A 52 -33.82 7.80 10.48
C ASP A 52 -34.04 6.41 11.11
N ASP A 53 -33.21 6.07 12.10
CA ASP A 53 -33.17 4.79 12.85
C ASP A 53 -32.84 3.53 12.00
N SER A 54 -32.51 3.68 10.72
CA SER A 54 -32.09 2.58 9.86
C SER A 54 -30.57 2.55 9.69
N VAL A 55 -29.95 1.38 9.84
CA VAL A 55 -28.51 1.20 9.59
C VAL A 55 -28.22 1.53 8.13
N ALA A 56 -27.41 2.56 7.89
CA ALA A 56 -26.92 2.98 6.59
C ALA A 56 -25.55 2.37 6.27
N LEU A 57 -24.66 2.32 7.27
CA LEU A 57 -23.34 1.68 7.19
C LEU A 57 -23.08 0.93 8.50
N SER A 58 -22.36 -0.18 8.42
CA SER A 58 -22.03 -1.00 9.59
C SER A 58 -20.55 -1.35 9.62
N ASP A 59 -19.98 -1.44 10.83
CA ASP A 59 -18.59 -1.83 11.09
C ASP A 59 -17.59 -1.03 10.24
N VAL A 60 -17.80 0.29 10.17
CA VAL A 60 -16.94 1.21 9.41
C VAL A 60 -15.67 1.45 10.23
N PRO A 61 -14.46 1.07 9.74
CA PRO A 61 -13.22 1.32 10.47
C PRO A 61 -12.67 2.74 10.23
N PHE A 62 -11.76 3.19 11.09
CA PHE A 62 -11.01 4.44 10.89
C PHE A 62 -10.31 4.47 9.52
N GLY A 63 -10.39 5.62 8.85
CA GLY A 63 -9.88 5.89 7.50
C GLY A 63 -10.76 5.37 6.37
N ALA A 64 -11.85 4.66 6.65
CA ALA A 64 -12.77 4.25 5.60
C ALA A 64 -13.60 5.42 5.08
N VAL A 65 -13.81 5.44 3.76
CA VAL A 65 -14.71 6.34 3.05
C VAL A 65 -15.68 5.49 2.24
N SER A 66 -16.98 5.69 2.40
CA SER A 66 -18.01 4.90 1.69
C SER A 66 -18.11 5.28 0.22
N ASP A 67 -18.94 4.56 -0.55
CA ASP A 67 -19.51 5.12 -1.78
C ASP A 67 -20.56 6.19 -1.46
N TYR A 68 -20.97 6.97 -2.47
CA TYR A 68 -22.12 7.87 -2.32
C TYR A 68 -23.44 7.08 -2.22
N LEU A 69 -24.16 7.34 -1.15
CA LEU A 69 -25.49 6.82 -0.84
C LEU A 69 -26.56 7.84 -1.25
N SER A 70 -27.66 7.37 -1.83
CA SER A 70 -28.81 8.22 -2.12
C SER A 70 -29.66 8.37 -0.86
N VAL A 71 -29.81 9.60 -0.36
CA VAL A 71 -30.59 9.94 0.83
C VAL A 71 -31.68 10.92 0.44
N PRO A 72 -32.95 10.71 0.82
CA PRO A 72 -33.98 11.67 0.44
C PRO A 72 -33.79 13.01 1.15
N VAL A 73 -34.08 14.11 0.48
CA VAL A 73 -33.90 15.46 1.03
C VAL A 73 -34.81 15.73 2.24
N GLY A 74 -34.47 16.76 3.01
CA GLY A 74 -35.16 17.17 4.23
C GLY A 74 -34.31 16.92 5.49
N THR A 75 -34.87 17.27 6.65
CA THR A 75 -34.24 17.00 7.95
C THR A 75 -34.20 15.50 8.20
N ARG A 76 -33.00 14.97 8.48
CA ARG A 76 -32.72 13.56 8.77
C ARG A 76 -32.11 13.43 10.15
N THR A 77 -32.54 12.45 10.93
CA THR A 77 -31.86 12.13 12.18
C THR A 77 -30.70 11.19 11.88
N VAL A 78 -29.49 11.64 12.15
CA VAL A 78 -28.25 10.87 11.99
C VAL A 78 -27.77 10.44 13.36
N LYS A 79 -27.41 9.16 13.49
CA LYS A 79 -26.85 8.59 14.72
C LYS A 79 -25.63 7.75 14.38
N VAL A 80 -24.56 7.94 15.14
CA VAL A 80 -23.31 7.17 15.05
C VAL A 80 -23.10 6.45 16.37
N THR A 81 -22.89 5.13 16.30
CA THR A 81 -22.67 4.29 17.48
C THR A 81 -21.42 3.45 17.32
N ALA A 82 -20.90 2.89 18.41
CA ALA A 82 -19.90 1.83 18.32
C ALA A 82 -20.48 0.63 17.54
N ALA A 83 -19.66 0.01 16.71
CA ALA A 83 -20.08 -1.10 15.86
C ALA A 83 -20.59 -2.28 16.70
N GLY A 84 -21.80 -2.75 16.40
CA GLY A 84 -22.45 -3.84 17.12
C GLY A 84 -22.96 -3.50 18.52
N ASP A 85 -22.87 -2.23 18.95
CA ASP A 85 -23.41 -1.74 20.23
C ASP A 85 -24.17 -0.41 20.05
N GLU A 86 -25.44 -0.51 19.66
CA GLU A 86 -26.36 0.63 19.51
C GLU A 86 -26.55 1.47 20.78
N SER A 87 -26.19 0.95 21.96
CA SER A 87 -26.32 1.69 23.23
C SER A 87 -25.16 2.64 23.48
N THR A 88 -24.04 2.46 22.79
CA THR A 88 -22.85 3.31 22.86
C THR A 88 -22.91 4.34 21.74
N VAL A 89 -23.60 5.46 21.99
CA VAL A 89 -23.81 6.54 21.02
C VAL A 89 -22.65 7.53 21.07
N ALA A 90 -21.96 7.70 19.96
CA ALA A 90 -20.92 8.72 19.76
C ALA A 90 -21.55 10.07 19.35
N PHE A 91 -22.58 10.04 18.51
CA PHE A 91 -23.30 11.22 18.06
C PHE A 91 -24.77 10.89 17.75
N GLU A 92 -25.68 11.81 18.04
CA GLU A 92 -27.06 11.78 17.56
C GLU A 92 -27.55 13.22 17.35
N GLY A 93 -28.04 13.52 16.14
CA GLY A 93 -28.48 14.85 15.80
C GLY A 93 -29.25 14.92 14.47
N ASP A 94 -29.88 16.07 14.24
CA ASP A 94 -30.62 16.34 13.01
C ASP A 94 -29.70 17.04 11.99
N LEU A 95 -29.72 16.56 10.75
CA LEU A 95 -29.02 17.13 9.61
C LEU A 95 -30.03 17.58 8.54
N ASP A 96 -29.96 18.85 8.13
CA ASP A 96 -30.77 19.38 7.03
C ASP A 96 -30.13 19.02 5.68
N VAL A 97 -30.69 18.02 4.99
CA VAL A 97 -30.18 17.53 3.71
C VAL A 97 -30.88 18.26 2.56
N ALA A 98 -30.13 19.07 1.80
CA ALA A 98 -30.60 19.67 0.55
C ALA A 98 -30.14 18.87 -0.68
N GLU A 99 -30.73 19.09 -1.85
CA GLU A 99 -30.31 18.45 -3.10
C GLU A 99 -28.88 18.91 -3.49
N ALA A 100 -27.88 18.11 -3.14
CA ALA A 100 -26.49 18.26 -3.56
C ALA A 100 -25.72 16.95 -3.31
N THR A 101 -24.40 17.00 -3.47
CA THR A 101 -23.49 15.91 -3.10
C THR A 101 -22.70 16.34 -1.86
N TYR A 102 -22.58 15.47 -0.86
CA TYR A 102 -21.89 15.76 0.38
C TYR A 102 -21.00 14.62 0.83
N THR A 103 -19.91 14.98 1.52
CA THR A 103 -19.17 14.09 2.39
C THR A 103 -19.42 14.48 3.84
N VAL A 104 -19.85 13.53 4.66
CA VAL A 104 -19.99 13.67 6.12
C VAL A 104 -18.85 12.92 6.77
N ALA A 105 -17.85 13.65 7.27
CA ALA A 105 -16.68 13.08 7.92
C ALA A 105 -16.87 13.10 9.44
N ALA A 106 -16.80 11.95 10.11
CA ALA A 106 -16.68 11.89 11.56
C ALA A 106 -15.26 12.30 11.96
N VAL A 107 -15.09 13.44 12.63
CA VAL A 107 -13.79 14.01 13.04
C VAL A 107 -13.78 14.30 14.54
N GLY A 108 -12.63 14.71 15.08
CA GLY A 108 -12.46 14.97 16.50
C GLY A 108 -12.30 13.68 17.29
N GLU A 109 -12.45 13.77 18.61
CA GLU A 109 -12.07 12.71 19.54
C GLU A 109 -13.19 12.41 20.55
N LEU A 110 -13.37 11.14 20.87
CA LEU A 110 -14.30 10.71 21.92
C LEU A 110 -13.77 11.02 23.31
N ALA A 111 -12.48 10.79 23.55
CA ALA A 111 -11.83 10.99 24.84
C ALA A 111 -11.85 12.46 25.29
N GLU A 112 -11.72 13.38 24.33
CA GLU A 112 -11.72 14.83 24.55
C GLU A 112 -13.11 15.47 24.35
N GLU A 113 -14.16 14.67 24.11
CA GLU A 113 -15.53 15.13 23.86
C GLU A 113 -15.64 16.13 22.67
N THR A 114 -14.78 16.00 21.67
CA THR A 114 -14.74 16.84 20.44
C THR A 114 -15.29 16.13 19.21
N PHE A 115 -15.70 14.86 19.33
CA PHE A 115 -16.28 14.10 18.23
C PHE A 115 -17.49 14.81 17.59
N GLU A 116 -17.40 15.09 16.29
CA GLU A 116 -18.49 15.72 15.54
C GLU A 116 -18.48 15.33 14.05
N PRO A 117 -19.65 15.34 13.38
CA PRO A 117 -19.73 15.21 11.93
C PRO A 117 -19.39 16.55 11.24
N LEU A 118 -18.29 16.56 10.48
CA LEU A 118 -17.95 17.61 9.55
C LEU A 118 -18.66 17.38 8.21
N VAL A 119 -19.59 18.28 7.85
CA VAL A 119 -20.35 18.21 6.60
C VAL A 119 -19.69 19.08 5.54
N LEU A 120 -19.31 18.46 4.42
CA LEU A 120 -18.66 19.10 3.29
C LEU A 120 -19.54 18.95 2.05
N GLU A 121 -19.81 20.04 1.35
CA GLU A 121 -20.44 19.98 0.02
C GLU A 121 -19.38 19.64 -1.03
N ASP A 122 -19.67 18.64 -1.85
CA ASP A 122 -18.72 18.08 -2.82
C ASP A 122 -18.98 18.66 -4.21
N ASP A 123 -17.98 19.37 -4.75
CA ASP A 123 -17.99 19.84 -6.12
C ASP A 123 -17.54 18.73 -7.06
N VAL A 124 -18.51 17.96 -7.55
CA VAL A 124 -18.31 16.86 -8.51
C VAL A 124 -18.25 17.32 -9.97
N SER A 125 -18.11 18.63 -10.23
CA SER A 125 -17.91 19.13 -11.59
C SER A 125 -16.53 18.73 -12.11
N LEU A 126 -16.51 18.12 -13.30
CA LEU A 126 -15.26 17.60 -13.86
C LEU A 126 -14.34 18.74 -14.34
N PRO A 127 -13.04 18.69 -14.01
CA PRO A 127 -12.04 19.59 -14.58
C PRO A 127 -11.77 19.25 -16.05
N ALA A 128 -10.88 20.00 -16.70
CA ALA A 128 -10.44 19.67 -18.06
C ALA A 128 -9.67 18.35 -18.11
N ASP A 129 -9.66 17.69 -19.26
CA ASP A 129 -9.04 16.36 -19.46
C ASP A 129 -7.54 16.30 -19.14
N ASP A 130 -6.84 17.44 -19.10
CA ASP A 130 -5.42 17.59 -18.79
C ASP A 130 -5.14 18.12 -17.37
N THR A 131 -6.18 18.28 -16.55
CA THR A 131 -6.09 18.80 -15.18
C THR A 131 -6.88 17.93 -14.20
N ALA A 132 -6.43 17.86 -12.96
CA ALA A 132 -7.14 17.26 -11.85
C ALA A 132 -7.59 18.35 -10.86
N ARG A 133 -8.74 18.16 -10.23
CA ARG A 133 -9.19 18.98 -9.10
C ARG A 133 -8.92 18.23 -7.81
N VAL A 134 -8.22 18.86 -6.88
CA VAL A 134 -7.91 18.29 -5.57
C VAL A 134 -8.48 19.16 -4.48
N ARG A 135 -9.24 18.56 -3.57
CA ARG A 135 -9.64 19.16 -2.29
C ARG A 135 -8.82 18.53 -1.17
N VAL A 136 -8.22 19.34 -0.32
CA VAL A 136 -7.62 18.89 0.95
C VAL A 136 -8.57 19.25 2.08
N VAL A 137 -8.71 18.33 3.04
CA VAL A 137 -9.47 18.52 4.28
C VAL A 137 -8.58 18.17 5.46
N HIS A 138 -8.44 19.06 6.42
CA HIS A 138 -7.67 18.78 7.63
C HIS A 138 -8.56 18.11 8.69
N ALA A 139 -8.32 16.83 8.96
CA ALA A 139 -9.09 16.01 9.90
C ALA A 139 -8.26 15.48 11.09
N SER A 140 -6.96 15.80 11.16
CA SER A 140 -6.09 15.49 12.29
C SER A 140 -6.38 16.43 13.47
N PRO A 141 -6.76 15.94 14.66
CA PRO A 141 -7.22 16.79 15.76
C PRO A 141 -6.08 17.47 16.54
N ASP A 142 -4.88 16.89 16.58
CA ASP A 142 -3.70 17.36 17.31
C ASP A 142 -2.74 18.20 16.44
N ALA A 143 -2.82 18.07 15.11
CA ALA A 143 -1.97 18.82 14.21
C ALA A 143 -2.38 20.31 14.13
N PRO A 144 -1.40 21.24 14.17
CA PRO A 144 -1.65 22.66 13.91
C PRO A 144 -2.02 22.88 12.43
N ALA A 145 -2.31 24.13 12.05
CA ALA A 145 -2.50 24.47 10.65
C ALA A 145 -1.27 24.06 9.81
N VAL A 146 -1.53 23.56 8.59
CA VAL A 146 -0.51 23.05 7.69
C VAL A 146 -0.54 23.72 6.33
N ASP A 147 0.65 23.81 5.75
CA ASP A 147 0.84 24.11 4.34
C ASP A 147 1.03 22.81 3.57
N VAL A 148 0.53 22.78 2.33
CA VAL A 148 0.73 21.65 1.42
C VAL A 148 1.37 22.16 0.16
N THR A 149 2.54 21.61 -0.16
CA THR A 149 3.39 22.05 -1.26
C THR A 149 3.69 20.90 -2.21
N ALA A 150 3.94 21.21 -3.48
CA ALA A 150 4.50 20.30 -4.47
C ALA A 150 5.76 20.94 -5.07
N GLY A 151 6.93 20.48 -4.61
CA GLY A 151 8.19 21.20 -4.84
C GLY A 151 8.12 22.63 -4.29
N ASP A 152 8.48 23.63 -5.11
CA ASP A 152 8.42 25.05 -4.73
C ASP A 152 7.01 25.66 -4.83
N THR A 153 6.00 24.89 -5.24
CA THR A 153 4.63 25.40 -5.44
C THR A 153 3.78 25.16 -4.19
N VAL A 154 3.26 26.24 -3.61
CA VAL A 154 2.24 26.17 -2.55
C VAL A 154 0.89 25.85 -3.18
N LEU A 155 0.31 24.71 -2.80
CA LEU A 155 -1.03 24.29 -3.23
C LEU A 155 -2.09 24.76 -2.22
N PHE A 156 -1.77 24.67 -0.93
CA PHE A 156 -2.62 25.08 0.18
C PHE A 156 -1.77 25.75 1.27
N ASP A 157 -2.28 26.84 1.85
CA ASP A 157 -1.61 27.70 2.84
C ASP A 157 -2.50 27.78 4.08
N GLY A 158 -1.97 27.40 5.24
CA GLY A 158 -2.59 27.55 6.55
C GLY A 158 -3.92 26.80 6.74
N VAL A 159 -4.07 25.59 6.19
CA VAL A 159 -5.30 24.80 6.37
C VAL A 159 -5.36 24.30 7.81
N SER A 160 -6.29 24.81 8.62
CA SER A 160 -6.45 24.37 10.02
C SER A 160 -7.43 23.20 10.16
N PHE A 161 -7.43 22.51 11.31
CA PHE A 161 -8.43 21.48 11.64
C PHE A 161 -9.86 21.88 11.25
N THR A 162 -10.59 20.96 10.62
CA THR A 162 -11.92 21.09 9.98
C THR A 162 -12.02 21.99 8.74
N GLN A 163 -10.95 22.71 8.37
CA GLN A 163 -10.94 23.49 7.14
C GLN A 163 -10.64 22.62 5.92
N SER A 164 -11.03 23.15 4.76
CA SER A 164 -10.72 22.56 3.47
C SER A 164 -10.41 23.63 2.43
N GLY A 165 -9.69 23.24 1.39
CA GLY A 165 -9.41 24.07 0.23
C GLY A 165 -9.41 23.23 -1.04
N SER A 166 -9.59 23.85 -2.20
CA SER A 166 -9.51 23.16 -3.49
C SER A 166 -8.62 23.89 -4.50
N VAL A 167 -7.89 23.12 -5.31
CA VAL A 167 -7.02 23.61 -6.39
C VAL A 167 -7.18 22.73 -7.62
N GLU A 168 -7.00 23.30 -8.80
CA GLU A 168 -6.82 22.53 -10.04
C GLU A 168 -5.34 22.53 -10.43
N VAL A 169 -4.79 21.36 -10.69
CA VAL A 169 -3.39 21.15 -11.08
C VAL A 169 -3.32 20.32 -12.38
N PRO A 170 -2.24 20.42 -13.17
CA PRO A 170 -2.02 19.51 -14.28
C PRO A 170 -2.10 18.04 -13.87
N ALA A 171 -2.54 17.16 -14.77
CA ALA A 171 -2.47 15.73 -14.54
C ALA A 171 -0.99 15.27 -14.53
N ASP A 172 -0.51 14.77 -13.39
CA ASP A 172 0.86 14.31 -13.20
C ASP A 172 1.01 13.52 -11.89
N THR A 173 2.22 13.02 -11.63
CA THR A 173 2.63 12.55 -10.31
C THR A 173 3.29 13.69 -9.52
N TYR A 174 2.86 13.88 -8.28
CA TYR A 174 3.37 14.92 -7.39
C TYR A 174 3.90 14.30 -6.11
N ALA A 175 5.09 14.72 -5.68
CA ALA A 175 5.55 14.55 -4.31
C ALA A 175 5.01 15.72 -3.48
N LEU A 176 3.94 15.47 -2.73
CA LEU A 176 3.31 16.43 -1.83
C LEU A 176 4.04 16.45 -0.49
N GLN A 177 4.37 17.64 -0.02
CA GLN A 177 4.96 17.84 1.30
C GLN A 177 3.97 18.58 2.19
N VAL A 178 3.71 18.00 3.37
CA VAL A 178 2.96 18.63 4.45
C VAL A 178 3.95 19.31 5.38
N ARG A 179 3.73 20.60 5.61
CA ARG A 179 4.63 21.49 6.37
C ARG A 179 3.84 22.17 7.47
N GLY A 180 4.51 22.51 8.58
CA GLY A 180 3.90 23.40 9.55
C GLY A 180 3.68 24.79 8.95
N ASP A 181 2.53 25.40 9.22
CA ASP A 181 2.16 26.73 8.72
C ASP A 181 3.18 27.80 9.13
N THR A 182 3.69 28.51 8.13
CA THR A 182 4.61 29.65 8.29
C THR A 182 4.24 30.76 7.31
N GLU A 183 4.53 32.03 7.65
CA GLU A 183 4.24 33.17 6.75
C GLU A 183 4.86 33.05 5.35
N SER A 184 5.90 32.23 5.19
CA SER A 184 6.61 32.00 3.91
C SER A 184 6.35 30.61 3.31
N ASN A 185 5.50 29.79 3.92
CA ASN A 185 5.21 28.41 3.51
C ASN A 185 6.49 27.55 3.37
N ASP A 186 7.51 27.83 4.17
CA ASP A 186 8.86 27.23 4.10
C ASP A 186 9.25 26.49 5.39
N GLY A 187 8.28 26.22 6.26
CA GLY A 187 8.45 25.34 7.42
C GLY A 187 8.98 23.95 7.02
N ASP A 188 9.65 23.27 7.94
CA ASP A 188 10.17 21.92 7.71
C ASP A 188 9.02 20.97 7.30
N ALA A 189 9.29 20.14 6.29
CA ALA A 189 8.34 19.10 5.89
C ALA A 189 8.26 18.06 7.01
N VAL A 190 7.05 17.84 7.53
CA VAL A 190 6.77 16.86 8.57
C VAL A 190 6.26 15.54 8.00
N ALA A 191 5.77 15.55 6.75
CA ALA A 191 5.42 14.36 5.99
C ALA A 191 5.55 14.62 4.48
N GLU A 192 5.77 13.54 3.72
CA GLU A 192 5.84 13.55 2.26
C GLU A 192 5.03 12.38 1.69
N PHE A 193 4.25 12.64 0.64
CA PHE A 193 3.38 11.67 0.00
C PHE A 193 3.44 11.82 -1.50
N ASP A 194 3.63 10.72 -2.22
CA ASP A 194 3.43 10.72 -3.65
C ASP A 194 1.95 10.57 -3.98
N VAL A 195 1.46 11.35 -4.94
CA VAL A 195 0.10 11.25 -5.47
C VAL A 195 0.15 11.25 -6.99
N GLU A 196 -0.56 10.31 -7.61
CA GLU A 196 -0.83 10.34 -9.04
C GLU A 196 -2.19 10.99 -9.27
N LEU A 197 -2.24 12.06 -10.06
CA LEU A 197 -3.47 12.79 -10.35
C LEU A 197 -3.82 12.65 -11.82
N ALA A 198 -4.90 11.93 -12.12
CA ALA A 198 -5.40 11.75 -13.46
C ALA A 198 -6.24 12.95 -13.91
N GLY A 199 -6.09 13.34 -15.19
CA GLY A 199 -6.85 14.43 -15.77
C GLY A 199 -8.35 14.13 -15.86
N GLY A 200 -9.18 15.18 -15.81
CA GLY A 200 -10.64 15.05 -15.79
C GLY A 200 -11.21 14.43 -14.52
N THR A 201 -10.43 14.37 -13.43
CA THR A 201 -10.79 13.69 -12.17
C THR A 201 -10.80 14.66 -10.98
N VAL A 202 -11.75 14.46 -10.08
CA VAL A 202 -11.91 15.21 -8.81
C VAL A 202 -11.52 14.29 -7.65
N TYR A 203 -10.64 14.77 -6.78
CA TYR A 203 -10.14 14.05 -5.62
C TYR A 203 -10.42 14.83 -4.34
N THR A 204 -10.70 14.11 -3.25
CA THR A 204 -10.58 14.65 -1.88
C THR A 204 -9.50 13.88 -1.13
N VAL A 205 -8.60 14.60 -0.46
CA VAL A 205 -7.57 14.05 0.43
C VAL A 205 -7.82 14.55 1.84
N PHE A 206 -8.07 13.64 2.77
CA PHE A 206 -8.20 13.93 4.18
C PHE A 206 -6.86 13.71 4.88
N ALA A 207 -6.38 14.71 5.61
CA ALA A 207 -5.25 14.56 6.52
C ALA A 207 -5.77 14.07 7.86
N ALA A 208 -5.64 12.77 8.18
CA ALA A 208 -6.29 12.13 9.33
C ALA A 208 -5.26 11.44 10.26
N GLY A 209 -5.67 11.13 11.50
CA GLY A 209 -4.78 10.54 12.51
C GLY A 209 -4.04 11.60 13.33
N TYR A 210 -3.19 11.14 14.24
CA TYR A 210 -2.42 11.98 15.15
C TYR A 210 -1.04 12.29 14.60
N LEU A 211 -0.62 13.55 14.68
CA LEU A 211 0.76 13.96 14.43
C LEU A 211 1.71 13.43 15.51
N THR A 212 1.26 13.33 16.76
CA THR A 212 2.02 12.82 17.91
C THR A 212 1.30 11.66 18.60
N PRO A 213 1.13 10.49 17.94
CA PRO A 213 0.30 9.39 18.44
C PRO A 213 0.73 8.84 19.82
N ASP A 214 2.02 8.91 20.17
CA ASP A 214 2.54 8.46 21.45
C ASP A 214 1.99 9.24 22.67
N ASP A 215 1.53 10.48 22.45
CA ASP A 215 1.01 11.37 23.50
C ASP A 215 -0.54 11.38 23.54
N GLU A 216 -1.20 10.60 22.68
CA GLU A 216 -2.64 10.70 22.41
C GLU A 216 -3.44 9.46 22.90
N PRO A 217 -4.79 9.54 23.00
CA PRO A 217 -5.63 8.45 23.50
C PRO A 217 -5.56 7.14 22.69
N ALA A 218 -5.15 7.21 21.42
CA ALA A 218 -4.99 6.05 20.54
C ALA A 218 -3.73 6.16 19.66
N ASP A 219 -3.06 5.03 19.44
CA ASP A 219 -1.86 4.92 18.59
C ASP A 219 -2.26 4.85 17.11
N VAL A 220 -2.77 5.97 16.59
CA VAL A 220 -3.21 6.12 15.20
C VAL A 220 -2.40 7.24 14.56
N ALA A 221 -1.25 6.88 14.00
CA ALA A 221 -0.37 7.84 13.33
C ALA A 221 -1.04 8.56 12.15
N PHE A 222 -0.59 9.79 11.92
CA PHE A 222 -1.01 10.63 10.80
C PHE A 222 -0.87 9.90 9.46
N ARG A 223 -1.94 9.92 8.66
CA ARG A 223 -1.94 9.40 7.29
C ARG A 223 -2.94 10.17 6.41
N PRO A 224 -2.62 10.38 5.13
CA PRO A 224 -3.59 10.87 4.17
C PRO A 224 -4.57 9.76 3.79
N VAL A 225 -5.83 10.11 3.62
CA VAL A 225 -6.88 9.26 3.07
C VAL A 225 -7.40 9.94 1.81
N ALA A 226 -7.10 9.38 0.64
CA ALA A 226 -7.56 9.95 -0.64
C ALA A 226 -8.73 9.16 -1.21
N VAL A 227 -9.66 9.87 -1.85
CA VAL A 227 -10.81 9.30 -2.54
C VAL A 227 -11.08 10.06 -3.83
N VAL A 228 -11.55 9.34 -4.85
CA VAL A 228 -12.06 9.95 -6.10
C VAL A 228 -13.52 10.32 -5.90
N ASP A 229 -13.84 11.59 -6.14
CA ASP A 229 -15.21 12.13 -6.00
C ASP A 229 -15.99 12.00 -7.31
N ALA A 230 -15.34 12.23 -8.44
CA ALA A 230 -15.92 12.17 -9.78
C ALA A 230 -14.86 12.09 -10.88
N GLY A 231 -15.24 11.63 -12.07
CA GLY A 231 -14.40 11.67 -13.27
C GLY A 231 -14.05 10.31 -13.84
N SER A 232 -13.00 10.28 -14.67
CA SER A 232 -12.50 9.05 -15.29
C SER A 232 -12.04 8.00 -14.27
N GLY A 233 -11.68 8.44 -13.06
CA GLY A 233 -11.05 7.61 -12.05
C GLY A 233 -9.58 7.31 -12.37
N GLY A 234 -8.91 6.58 -11.47
CA GLY A 234 -7.47 6.34 -11.53
C GLY A 234 -6.67 7.32 -10.67
N GLY A 235 -5.35 7.10 -10.58
CA GLY A 235 -4.48 7.82 -9.66
C GLY A 235 -4.81 7.56 -8.18
N GLY A 236 -4.42 8.48 -7.31
CA GLY A 236 -4.58 8.41 -5.86
C GLY A 236 -3.24 8.47 -5.13
N LEU A 237 -3.25 8.16 -3.83
CA LEU A 237 -2.03 8.05 -3.05
C LEU A 237 -1.18 6.89 -3.57
N VAL A 238 0.06 7.19 -3.89
CA VAL A 238 1.04 6.20 -4.34
C VAL A 238 1.62 5.55 -3.10
N GLN A 239 1.08 4.38 -2.74
CA GLN A 239 1.54 3.65 -1.57
C GLN A 239 2.84 2.91 -1.89
N ARG A 240 3.93 3.28 -1.22
CA ARG A 240 5.23 2.62 -1.34
C ARG A 240 5.33 1.40 -0.42
N ASP A 241 4.38 0.48 -0.57
CA ASP A 241 4.21 -0.69 0.30
C ASP A 241 5.19 -1.84 -0.02
N VAL A 242 6.16 -1.60 -0.91
CA VAL A 242 7.23 -2.54 -1.26
C VAL A 242 8.54 -2.05 -0.67
N SER A 243 9.18 -2.89 0.14
CA SER A 243 10.56 -2.70 0.58
C SER A 243 11.46 -3.63 -0.23
N LEU A 244 12.20 -3.11 -1.22
CA LEU A 244 13.13 -3.90 -2.04
C LEU A 244 14.58 -3.54 -1.68
N ARG A 245 15.42 -4.51 -1.33
CA ARG A 245 16.88 -4.31 -1.27
C ARG A 245 17.59 -5.14 -2.33
N ALA A 246 18.75 -4.70 -2.78
CA ALA A 246 19.59 -5.44 -3.71
C ALA A 246 20.76 -6.11 -2.98
N ALA A 247 21.08 -7.34 -3.35
CA ALA A 247 22.28 -8.06 -2.90
C ALA A 247 23.13 -8.43 -4.11
N HIS A 248 24.36 -7.91 -4.19
CA HIS A 248 25.29 -8.24 -5.25
C HIS A 248 26.13 -9.47 -4.87
N LEU A 249 25.72 -10.63 -5.36
CA LEU A 249 26.31 -11.92 -4.98
C LEU A 249 26.97 -12.65 -6.16
N SER A 250 27.10 -12.01 -7.31
CA SER A 250 27.81 -12.51 -8.48
C SER A 250 29.31 -12.22 -8.35
N PRO A 251 30.19 -13.23 -8.19
CA PRO A 251 31.60 -13.01 -7.85
C PRO A 251 32.49 -12.52 -9.00
N ASP A 252 32.09 -12.73 -10.26
CA ASP A 252 32.84 -12.28 -11.45
C ASP A 252 32.27 -10.99 -12.08
N ALA A 253 31.15 -10.48 -11.57
CA ALA A 253 30.61 -9.21 -11.99
C ALA A 253 31.43 -8.04 -11.41
N PRO A 254 31.70 -6.98 -12.21
CA PRO A 254 32.30 -5.76 -11.70
C PRO A 254 31.29 -5.02 -10.82
N ASN A 255 31.71 -3.92 -10.18
CA ASN A 255 30.76 -3.02 -9.53
C ASN A 255 29.64 -2.60 -10.50
N VAL A 256 28.40 -2.61 -10.00
CA VAL A 256 27.21 -2.35 -10.80
C VAL A 256 26.41 -1.15 -10.31
N ASP A 257 25.74 -0.49 -11.25
CA ASP A 257 24.62 0.38 -10.95
C ASP A 257 23.32 -0.44 -11.07
N VAL A 258 22.40 -0.21 -10.14
CA VAL A 258 21.03 -0.75 -10.18
C VAL A 258 20.09 0.40 -10.50
N LEU A 259 19.33 0.26 -11.58
CA LEU A 259 18.31 1.20 -12.00
C LEU A 259 16.93 0.59 -11.79
N VAL A 260 16.01 1.41 -11.30
CA VAL A 260 14.59 1.10 -11.19
C VAL A 260 13.83 2.13 -12.03
N ASP A 261 13.04 1.66 -12.98
CA ASP A 261 12.27 2.48 -13.93
C ASP A 261 13.13 3.53 -14.68
N GLY A 262 14.37 3.16 -14.97
CA GLY A 262 15.35 3.99 -15.69
C GLY A 262 16.08 5.03 -14.83
N ALA A 263 15.75 5.16 -13.54
CA ALA A 263 16.47 6.00 -12.58
C ALA A 263 17.51 5.16 -11.82
N VAL A 264 18.71 5.70 -11.61
CA VAL A 264 19.76 5.03 -10.80
C VAL A 264 19.32 5.02 -9.34
N ALA A 265 18.99 3.84 -8.81
CA ALA A 265 18.57 3.64 -7.43
C ALA A 265 19.79 3.35 -6.52
N LEU A 266 20.75 2.58 -7.03
CA LEU A 266 22.03 2.28 -6.37
C LEU A 266 23.16 2.45 -7.40
N SER A 267 24.29 2.99 -6.97
CA SER A 267 25.46 3.23 -7.82
C SER A 267 26.71 2.61 -7.22
N ASP A 268 27.59 2.09 -8.08
CA ASP A 268 28.89 1.54 -7.67
C ASP A 268 28.76 0.46 -6.58
N VAL A 269 27.79 -0.43 -6.71
CA VAL A 269 27.54 -1.53 -5.77
C VAL A 269 28.60 -2.60 -6.01
N PRO A 270 29.51 -2.88 -5.05
CA PRO A 270 30.52 -3.93 -5.22
C PRO A 270 29.94 -5.32 -4.95
N PHE A 271 30.65 -6.36 -5.39
CA PHE A 271 30.42 -7.73 -4.92
C PHE A 271 30.43 -7.78 -3.39
N ASP A 272 29.56 -8.61 -2.80
CA ASP A 272 29.26 -8.79 -1.37
C ASP A 272 28.31 -7.75 -0.74
N ALA A 273 28.02 -6.64 -1.43
CA ALA A 273 27.19 -5.59 -0.88
C ALA A 273 25.70 -5.99 -0.84
N VAL A 274 25.07 -5.68 0.29
CA VAL A 274 23.61 -5.71 0.47
C VAL A 274 23.15 -4.29 0.81
N SER A 275 22.25 -3.74 0.02
CA SER A 275 21.75 -2.38 0.23
C SER A 275 20.77 -2.29 1.40
N ASP A 276 20.51 -1.06 1.84
CA ASP A 276 19.28 -0.77 2.58
C ASP A 276 18.05 -1.04 1.70
N TYR A 277 16.88 -1.13 2.34
CA TYR A 277 15.61 -1.27 1.62
C TYR A 277 15.21 0.04 0.94
N LEU A 278 14.93 -0.05 -0.35
CA LEU A 278 14.31 0.96 -1.18
C LEU A 278 12.79 0.84 -1.04
N ALA A 279 12.11 1.95 -0.78
CA ALA A 279 10.65 2.01 -0.77
C ALA A 279 10.13 2.18 -2.21
N LEU A 280 9.41 1.19 -2.71
CA LEU A 280 8.81 1.14 -4.03
C LEU A 280 7.29 0.93 -3.91
N THR A 281 6.58 1.22 -4.99
CA THR A 281 5.17 0.87 -5.12
C THR A 281 4.98 -0.61 -5.37
N ALA A 282 3.80 -1.14 -5.07
CA ALA A 282 3.40 -2.43 -5.62
C ALA A 282 3.09 -2.29 -7.12
N GLY A 283 3.51 -3.25 -7.94
CA GLY A 283 3.34 -3.25 -9.38
C GLY A 283 4.58 -3.75 -10.12
N SER A 284 4.57 -3.56 -11.44
CA SER A 284 5.67 -3.96 -12.31
C SER A 284 6.71 -2.85 -12.40
N HIS A 285 7.95 -3.14 -12.00
CA HIS A 285 9.09 -2.23 -12.07
C HIS A 285 10.13 -2.74 -13.07
N GLN A 286 10.59 -1.88 -13.99
CA GLN A 286 11.72 -2.23 -14.85
C GLN A 286 13.01 -2.14 -14.04
N VAL A 287 13.69 -3.26 -13.84
CA VAL A 287 14.98 -3.29 -13.16
C VAL A 287 16.08 -3.55 -14.17
N THR A 288 17.08 -2.66 -14.17
CA THR A 288 18.26 -2.78 -15.03
C THR A 288 19.51 -2.80 -14.15
N ILE A 289 20.39 -3.78 -14.36
CA ILE A 289 21.71 -3.86 -13.72
C ILE A 289 22.77 -3.71 -14.80
N ARG A 290 23.71 -2.78 -14.62
CA ARG A 290 24.77 -2.49 -15.57
C ARG A 290 26.10 -2.23 -14.88
N ALA A 291 27.21 -2.44 -15.56
CA ALA A 291 28.54 -2.12 -15.02
C ALA A 291 28.69 -0.60 -14.81
N THR A 292 29.17 -0.18 -13.63
CA THR A 292 29.30 1.24 -13.25
C THR A 292 30.27 1.99 -14.17
N ASP A 293 31.45 1.44 -14.43
CA ASP A 293 32.46 2.07 -15.30
C ASP A 293 32.23 1.86 -16.81
N ALA A 294 31.20 1.08 -17.17
CA ALA A 294 30.85 0.75 -18.56
C ALA A 294 29.33 0.60 -18.72
N PRO A 295 28.55 1.71 -18.66
CA PRO A 295 27.08 1.65 -18.58
C PRO A 295 26.39 1.09 -19.83
N ASP A 296 27.10 0.94 -20.96
CA ASP A 296 26.60 0.21 -22.13
C ASP A 296 26.59 -1.32 -21.92
N THR A 297 27.24 -1.81 -20.87
CA THR A 297 27.27 -3.23 -20.47
C THR A 297 26.16 -3.50 -19.45
N VAL A 298 25.01 -3.90 -19.98
CA VAL A 298 23.84 -4.32 -19.19
C VAL A 298 23.88 -5.83 -18.98
N VAL A 299 23.78 -6.28 -17.73
CA VAL A 299 23.82 -7.70 -17.34
C VAL A 299 22.44 -8.23 -16.90
N PHE A 300 21.51 -7.32 -16.58
CA PHE A 300 20.12 -7.62 -16.28
C PHE A 300 19.22 -6.50 -16.79
N ASP A 301 18.10 -6.82 -17.43
CA ASP A 301 17.10 -5.84 -17.87
C ASP A 301 15.72 -6.49 -17.98
N GLU A 302 15.03 -6.64 -16.86
CA GLU A 302 13.74 -7.33 -16.79
C GLU A 302 12.72 -6.60 -15.90
N MET A 303 11.44 -6.85 -16.16
CA MET A 303 10.35 -6.38 -15.32
C MET A 303 10.22 -7.28 -14.09
N LEU A 304 10.23 -6.71 -12.90
CA LEU A 304 9.90 -7.38 -11.65
C LEU A 304 8.48 -7.01 -11.23
N ASP A 305 7.61 -8.00 -11.07
CA ASP A 305 6.26 -7.82 -10.53
C ASP A 305 6.29 -7.94 -8.99
N LEU A 306 6.11 -6.82 -8.29
CA LEU A 306 6.21 -6.74 -6.83
C LEU A 306 4.83 -6.53 -6.21
N ALA A 307 4.42 -7.41 -5.31
CA ALA A 307 3.28 -7.18 -4.43
C ALA A 307 3.73 -6.39 -3.19
N ALA A 308 2.79 -5.82 -2.42
CA ALA A 308 3.13 -5.22 -1.13
C ALA A 308 3.84 -6.24 -0.23
N GLY A 309 4.98 -5.85 0.35
CA GLY A 309 5.86 -6.76 1.08
C GLY A 309 7.32 -6.32 1.09
N ALA A 310 8.18 -7.14 1.67
CA ALA A 310 9.63 -6.92 1.68
C ALA A 310 10.33 -7.99 0.84
N TYR A 311 11.36 -7.59 0.10
CA TYR A 311 12.07 -8.45 -0.84
C TYR A 311 13.58 -8.16 -0.88
N THR A 312 14.36 -9.22 -1.09
CA THR A 312 15.76 -9.17 -1.49
C THR A 312 15.89 -9.60 -2.95
N ALA A 313 16.32 -8.69 -3.82
CA ALA A 313 16.76 -9.02 -5.18
C ALA A 313 18.25 -9.44 -5.15
N ALA A 314 18.50 -10.74 -5.16
CA ALA A 314 19.84 -11.32 -5.10
C ALA A 314 20.37 -11.55 -6.53
N ALA A 315 21.40 -10.80 -6.93
CA ALA A 315 22.14 -11.04 -8.16
C ALA A 315 23.12 -12.20 -7.94
N LEU A 316 22.80 -13.37 -8.46
CA LEU A 316 23.51 -14.63 -8.25
C LEU A 316 24.21 -15.07 -9.53
N GLY A 317 25.21 -15.95 -9.38
CA GLY A 317 25.83 -16.66 -10.50
C GLY A 317 26.89 -15.83 -11.21
N GLU A 318 27.28 -16.27 -12.39
CA GLU A 318 28.47 -15.75 -13.09
C GLU A 318 28.13 -15.14 -14.45
N LEU A 319 28.85 -14.09 -14.83
CA LEU A 319 28.76 -13.47 -16.16
C LEU A 319 29.47 -14.29 -17.24
N ASP A 320 30.39 -15.20 -16.88
CA ASP A 320 31.00 -16.11 -17.85
C ASP A 320 29.92 -16.98 -18.53
N SER A 321 29.82 -16.85 -19.85
CA SER A 321 28.93 -17.66 -20.69
C SER A 321 29.17 -19.18 -20.63
N ALA A 322 30.32 -19.62 -20.11
CA ALA A 322 30.66 -21.02 -19.91
C ALA A 322 30.38 -21.52 -18.49
N ALA A 323 30.00 -20.65 -17.56
CA ALA A 323 29.69 -21.00 -16.18
C ALA A 323 28.53 -21.99 -16.10
N GLU A 324 28.59 -22.90 -15.12
CA GLU A 324 27.49 -23.81 -14.83
C GLU A 324 26.26 -23.06 -14.29
N ASN A 325 26.52 -22.05 -13.46
CA ASN A 325 25.53 -21.20 -12.80
C ASN A 325 25.62 -19.77 -13.36
N GLY A 326 24.99 -19.53 -14.51
CA GLY A 326 24.97 -18.23 -15.14
C GLY A 326 24.22 -17.15 -14.34
N PHE A 327 24.55 -15.89 -14.62
CA PHE A 327 24.01 -14.73 -13.93
C PHE A 327 22.48 -14.67 -13.99
N ALA A 328 21.85 -14.47 -12.84
CA ALA A 328 20.41 -14.24 -12.70
C ALA A 328 20.11 -13.39 -11.46
N VAL A 329 18.95 -12.72 -11.45
CA VAL A 329 18.41 -12.08 -10.25
C VAL A 329 17.32 -12.98 -9.68
N SER A 330 17.50 -13.43 -8.45
CA SER A 330 16.49 -14.16 -7.68
C SER A 330 15.78 -13.20 -6.73
N LEU A 331 14.45 -13.19 -6.77
CA LEU A 331 13.64 -12.39 -5.85
C LEU A 331 13.23 -13.25 -4.66
N LEU A 332 13.70 -12.89 -3.47
CA LEU A 332 13.42 -13.58 -2.22
C LEU A 332 12.46 -12.73 -1.37
N GLU A 333 11.35 -13.31 -0.93
CA GLU A 333 10.46 -12.66 0.04
C GLU A 333 11.12 -12.63 1.43
N ASP A 334 11.10 -11.45 2.05
CA ASP A 334 11.71 -11.19 3.35
C ASP A 334 10.64 -11.17 4.44
N ASP A 335 10.73 -12.09 5.39
CA ASP A 335 9.96 -12.02 6.63
C ASP A 335 10.71 -11.16 7.65
N ARG A 336 10.23 -9.92 7.82
CA ARG A 336 10.80 -8.92 8.73
C ARG A 336 10.14 -8.89 10.12
N SER A 337 9.21 -9.80 10.39
CA SER A 337 8.58 -9.90 11.72
C SER A 337 9.63 -10.20 12.80
N ALA A 338 9.48 -9.68 14.01
CA ALA A 338 10.38 -10.08 15.09
C ALA A 338 10.08 -11.53 15.54
N PRO A 339 11.07 -12.44 15.59
CA PRO A 339 10.93 -13.70 16.33
C PRO A 339 10.80 -13.44 17.84
N ALA A 340 10.67 -14.50 18.64
CA ALA A 340 10.65 -14.38 20.10
C ALA A 340 11.94 -13.73 20.65
N ASP A 341 11.85 -13.01 21.78
CA ASP A 341 12.97 -12.25 22.38
C ASP A 341 14.23 -13.07 22.68
N ASP A 342 14.11 -14.40 22.82
CA ASP A 342 15.21 -15.34 23.07
C ASP A 342 15.62 -16.15 21.83
N MET A 343 14.99 -15.91 20.69
CA MET A 343 15.21 -16.60 19.42
C MET A 343 15.63 -15.61 18.33
N ALA A 344 16.52 -16.05 17.45
CA ALA A 344 16.84 -15.40 16.20
C ALA A 344 16.27 -16.22 15.05
N ARG A 345 15.76 -15.54 14.01
CA ARG A 345 15.40 -16.18 12.75
C ARG A 345 16.52 -15.95 11.75
N VAL A 346 17.03 -17.01 11.12
CA VAL A 346 18.15 -16.95 10.19
C VAL A 346 17.73 -17.61 8.88
N ARG A 347 17.72 -16.85 7.79
CA ARG A 347 17.63 -17.37 6.43
C ARG A 347 19.05 -17.60 5.91
N VAL A 348 19.38 -18.84 5.57
CA VAL A 348 20.63 -19.19 4.90
C VAL A 348 20.38 -19.20 3.40
N LEU A 349 21.14 -18.42 2.64
CA LEU A 349 21.14 -18.39 1.17
C LEU A 349 22.47 -18.95 0.66
N HIS A 350 22.40 -19.93 -0.23
CA HIS A 350 23.57 -20.44 -0.93
C HIS A 350 23.79 -19.67 -2.23
N ALA A 351 24.77 -18.78 -2.25
CA ALA A 351 25.11 -17.92 -3.40
C ALA A 351 26.46 -18.25 -4.06
N SER A 352 27.23 -19.19 -3.53
CA SER A 352 28.49 -19.64 -4.13
C SER A 352 28.25 -20.46 -5.42
N PRO A 353 28.72 -20.02 -6.59
CA PRO A 353 28.36 -20.66 -7.87
C PRO A 353 29.14 -21.94 -8.19
N ASP A 354 30.30 -22.18 -7.59
CA ASP A 354 31.12 -23.39 -7.83
C ASP A 354 30.96 -24.45 -6.73
N ALA A 355 30.36 -24.09 -5.59
CA ALA A 355 30.13 -25.03 -4.51
C ALA A 355 28.97 -25.99 -4.87
N PRO A 356 29.13 -27.32 -4.65
CA PRO A 356 28.02 -28.26 -4.71
C PRO A 356 27.05 -28.01 -3.56
N ALA A 357 25.94 -28.76 -3.51
CA ALA A 357 25.02 -28.68 -2.38
C ALA A 357 25.75 -28.86 -1.03
N VAL A 358 25.36 -28.04 -0.05
CA VAL A 358 25.99 -27.98 1.27
C VAL A 358 25.00 -28.15 2.41
N ASP A 359 25.51 -28.72 3.49
CA ASP A 359 24.87 -28.71 4.80
C ASP A 359 25.45 -27.58 5.64
N VAL A 360 24.59 -26.97 6.47
CA VAL A 360 25.00 -26.00 7.50
C VAL A 360 24.78 -26.62 8.86
N THR A 361 25.86 -26.85 9.59
CA THR A 361 25.84 -27.51 10.91
C THR A 361 26.49 -26.65 11.99
N VAL A 362 26.18 -26.91 13.25
CA VAL A 362 26.82 -26.23 14.40
C VAL A 362 27.98 -27.08 14.92
N ALA A 363 29.22 -26.56 14.91
CA ALA A 363 30.43 -27.33 15.22
C ALA A 363 30.42 -28.05 16.58
N GLY A 364 29.85 -27.41 17.60
CA GLY A 364 29.85 -27.94 18.97
C GLY A 364 28.87 -29.09 19.21
N SER A 365 27.71 -29.09 18.54
CA SER A 365 26.66 -30.09 18.73
C SER A 365 26.56 -31.08 17.58
N GLY A 366 26.95 -30.68 16.36
CA GLY A 366 26.71 -31.42 15.12
C GLY A 366 25.27 -31.30 14.63
N ASP A 367 24.46 -30.42 15.20
CA ASP A 367 23.08 -30.21 14.76
C ASP A 367 23.09 -29.57 13.36
N ALA A 368 22.33 -30.15 12.43
CA ALA A 368 22.08 -29.58 11.12
C ALA A 368 21.01 -28.50 11.22
N LEU A 369 21.34 -27.30 10.75
CA LEU A 369 20.42 -26.18 10.57
C LEU A 369 19.79 -26.25 9.18
N VAL A 370 20.60 -26.54 8.16
CA VAL A 370 20.17 -26.68 6.77
C VAL A 370 20.81 -27.94 6.19
N ASP A 371 20.03 -28.73 5.45
CA ASP A 371 20.39 -30.02 4.86
C ASP A 371 20.25 -29.90 3.33
N GLY A 372 21.34 -30.14 2.60
CA GLY A 372 21.37 -30.22 1.14
C GLY A 372 20.95 -28.96 0.38
N ALA A 373 21.32 -27.76 0.85
CA ALA A 373 21.04 -26.53 0.11
C ALA A 373 21.92 -26.46 -1.15
N GLY A 374 21.32 -26.37 -2.33
CA GLY A 374 22.03 -26.14 -3.59
C GLY A 374 22.18 -24.65 -3.92
N PHE A 375 22.93 -24.34 -4.99
CA PHE A 375 23.07 -22.97 -5.47
C PHE A 375 21.71 -22.30 -5.74
N GLY A 376 21.51 -21.12 -5.17
CA GLY A 376 20.27 -20.34 -5.23
C GLY A 376 19.21 -20.73 -4.19
N ASP A 377 19.39 -21.85 -3.48
CA ASP A 377 18.45 -22.27 -2.44
C ASP A 377 18.57 -21.38 -1.20
N ALA A 378 17.40 -21.09 -0.60
CA ALA A 378 17.30 -20.39 0.67
C ALA A 378 16.47 -21.20 1.66
N ALA A 379 16.96 -21.34 2.89
CA ALA A 379 16.28 -22.05 3.97
C ALA A 379 16.22 -21.19 5.23
N THR A 380 15.09 -21.18 5.93
CA THR A 380 14.90 -20.38 7.15
C THR A 380 14.82 -21.26 8.37
N VAL A 381 15.56 -20.90 9.42
CA VAL A 381 15.58 -21.58 10.71
C VAL A 381 15.36 -20.58 11.84
N GLU A 382 14.82 -21.03 12.96
CA GLU A 382 14.84 -20.28 14.21
C GLU A 382 15.77 -20.97 15.20
N ILE A 383 16.75 -20.23 15.71
CA ILE A 383 17.76 -20.71 16.65
C ILE A 383 17.80 -19.80 17.88
N PRO A 384 18.18 -20.31 19.07
CA PRO A 384 18.37 -19.45 20.23
C PRO A 384 19.35 -18.31 19.97
N ALA A 385 19.18 -17.18 20.66
CA ALA A 385 20.16 -16.11 20.65
C ALA A 385 21.51 -16.61 21.22
N GLY A 386 22.63 -16.26 20.57
CA GLY A 386 23.95 -16.65 21.02
C GLY A 386 25.04 -16.62 19.94
N GLU A 387 26.18 -17.18 20.31
CA GLU A 387 27.36 -17.34 19.45
C GLU A 387 27.43 -18.78 18.93
N TYR A 388 27.64 -18.91 17.63
CA TYR A 388 27.68 -20.18 16.92
C TYR A 388 28.95 -20.25 16.07
N THR A 389 29.61 -21.40 16.05
CA THR A 389 30.57 -21.72 14.97
C THR A 389 29.81 -22.59 13.98
N LEU A 390 29.44 -22.01 12.84
CA LEU A 390 28.77 -22.69 11.75
C LEU A 390 29.81 -23.38 10.87
N GLN A 391 29.52 -24.61 10.47
CA GLN A 391 30.33 -25.39 9.54
C GLN A 391 29.54 -25.60 8.27
N ILE A 392 30.13 -25.18 7.15
CA ILE A 392 29.64 -25.50 5.81
C ILE A 392 30.28 -26.82 5.40
N ARG A 393 29.47 -27.82 5.11
CA ARG A 393 29.91 -29.19 4.80
C ARG A 393 29.40 -29.61 3.44
N GLY A 394 30.11 -30.50 2.76
CA GLY A 394 29.54 -31.15 1.58
C GLY A 394 28.33 -32.00 1.97
N ASP A 395 27.24 -31.90 1.19
CA ASP A 395 25.98 -32.62 1.42
C ASP A 395 26.18 -34.15 1.54
N THR A 396 25.73 -34.69 2.67
CA THR A 396 25.55 -36.14 2.87
C THR A 396 24.21 -36.44 3.54
N GLU A 397 23.67 -37.65 3.33
CA GLU A 397 22.44 -38.12 4.01
C GLU A 397 22.50 -38.04 5.56
N SER A 398 23.69 -37.90 6.14
CA SER A 398 23.91 -37.81 7.59
C SER A 398 24.43 -36.45 8.06
N ASN A 399 24.49 -35.45 7.18
CA ASN A 399 25.01 -34.10 7.46
C ASN A 399 26.43 -34.11 8.05
N ASP A 400 27.24 -35.10 7.70
CA ASP A 400 28.55 -35.41 8.29
C ASP A 400 29.70 -35.37 7.27
N GLY A 401 29.46 -34.78 6.10
CA GLY A 401 30.48 -34.55 5.08
C GLY A 401 31.68 -33.73 5.57
N ASP A 402 32.73 -33.71 4.76
CA ASP A 402 33.94 -32.94 5.06
C ASP A 402 33.61 -31.45 5.23
N VAL A 403 34.21 -30.81 6.23
CA VAL A 403 34.05 -29.37 6.48
C VAL A 403 34.80 -28.59 5.40
N ALA A 404 34.07 -27.82 4.62
CA ALA A 404 34.59 -26.93 3.59
C ALA A 404 35.04 -25.59 4.20
N ALA A 405 34.25 -25.03 5.11
CA ALA A 405 34.53 -23.76 5.78
C ALA A 405 33.90 -23.70 7.18
N GLU A 406 34.44 -22.84 8.04
CA GLU A 406 33.92 -22.56 9.39
C GLU A 406 33.80 -21.05 9.60
N PHE A 407 32.68 -20.61 10.17
CA PHE A 407 32.41 -19.19 10.44
C PHE A 407 31.83 -19.01 11.84
N ASP A 408 32.36 -18.05 12.59
CA ASP A 408 31.79 -17.63 13.86
C ASP A 408 30.69 -16.58 13.60
N VAL A 409 29.48 -16.84 14.08
CA VAL A 409 28.29 -16.03 13.89
C VAL A 409 27.63 -15.74 15.24
N ALA A 410 27.32 -14.47 15.48
CA ALA A 410 26.57 -14.02 16.64
C ALA A 410 25.16 -13.60 16.21
N VAL A 411 24.13 -14.12 16.88
CA VAL A 411 22.74 -13.72 16.63
C VAL A 411 22.05 -13.27 17.92
N GLU A 412 21.43 -12.11 17.86
CA GLU A 412 20.62 -11.55 18.94
C GLU A 412 19.16 -12.02 18.85
N GLY A 413 18.50 -12.17 20.00
CA GLY A 413 17.09 -12.54 20.07
C GLY A 413 16.17 -11.41 19.62
N GLY A 414 14.99 -11.75 19.12
CA GLY A 414 14.05 -10.80 18.52
C GLY A 414 14.46 -10.27 17.13
N ARG A 415 15.56 -10.79 16.55
CA ARG A 415 16.05 -10.36 15.25
C ARG A 415 15.98 -11.43 14.17
N ALA A 416 15.72 -10.99 12.95
CA ALA A 416 15.81 -11.77 11.73
C ALA A 416 17.12 -11.42 10.99
N TYR A 417 17.76 -12.43 10.40
CA TYR A 417 19.01 -12.31 9.66
C TYR A 417 18.94 -13.09 8.35
N THR A 418 19.70 -12.63 7.36
CA THR A 418 20.06 -13.41 6.18
C THR A 418 21.56 -13.69 6.21
N ALA A 419 21.94 -14.97 6.29
CA ALA A 419 23.31 -15.46 6.17
C ALA A 419 23.55 -15.98 4.74
N ILE A 420 24.53 -15.42 4.04
CA ILE A 420 24.74 -15.61 2.61
C ILE A 420 26.11 -16.27 2.41
N ALA A 421 26.12 -17.52 1.97
CA ALA A 421 27.33 -18.22 1.57
C ALA A 421 27.70 -17.81 0.14
N LEU A 422 28.74 -17.01 -0.04
CA LEU A 422 29.09 -16.34 -1.31
C LEU A 422 30.56 -16.54 -1.69
N GLY A 423 30.91 -16.17 -2.92
CA GLY A 423 32.26 -16.37 -3.45
C GLY A 423 32.49 -17.80 -3.93
N TYR A 424 33.73 -18.11 -4.30
CA TYR A 424 34.13 -19.39 -4.86
C TYR A 424 34.75 -20.30 -3.79
N LEU A 425 34.33 -21.56 -3.75
CA LEU A 425 34.96 -22.60 -2.95
C LEU A 425 36.38 -22.93 -3.46
N THR A 426 36.62 -22.77 -4.76
CA THR A 426 37.90 -23.02 -5.44
C THR A 426 38.38 -21.82 -6.27
N PRO A 427 38.66 -20.65 -5.64
CA PRO A 427 38.89 -19.38 -6.35
C PRO A 427 40.11 -19.39 -7.29
N ASP A 428 41.10 -20.26 -7.06
CA ASP A 428 42.30 -20.36 -7.89
C ASP A 428 42.01 -20.87 -9.33
N ASP A 429 40.88 -21.55 -9.53
CA ASP A 429 40.46 -22.12 -10.82
C ASP A 429 39.37 -21.26 -11.53
N GLU A 430 38.98 -20.14 -10.93
CA GLU A 430 37.81 -19.35 -11.30
C GLU A 430 38.16 -17.97 -11.90
N PRO A 431 37.23 -17.29 -12.61
CA PRO A 431 37.54 -16.05 -13.35
C PRO A 431 37.82 -14.84 -12.44
N ALA A 432 37.45 -14.89 -11.15
CA ALA A 432 37.73 -13.84 -10.17
C ALA A 432 38.25 -14.41 -8.84
N ASP A 433 39.12 -13.64 -8.18
CA ASP A 433 39.71 -13.97 -6.88
C ASP A 433 38.77 -13.56 -5.73
N ALA A 434 37.60 -14.20 -5.69
CA ALA A 434 36.57 -14.00 -4.66
C ALA A 434 36.43 -15.27 -3.84
N ALA A 435 37.18 -15.40 -2.76
CA ALA A 435 37.17 -16.61 -1.92
C ALA A 435 35.81 -16.80 -1.21
N PHE A 436 35.47 -18.06 -0.93
CA PHE A 436 34.28 -18.45 -0.20
C PHE A 436 34.20 -17.76 1.17
N ASP A 437 33.08 -17.12 1.45
CA ASP A 437 32.82 -16.40 2.69
C ASP A 437 31.34 -16.50 3.11
N LEU A 438 31.05 -16.12 4.34
CA LEU A 438 29.70 -16.03 4.90
C LEU A 438 29.40 -14.60 5.35
N SER A 439 28.57 -13.89 4.58
CA SER A 439 28.06 -12.58 4.98
C SER A 439 26.78 -12.72 5.79
N VAL A 440 26.66 -12.01 6.91
CA VAL A 440 25.47 -12.04 7.77
C VAL A 440 24.89 -10.64 7.89
N VAL A 441 23.65 -10.47 7.45
CA VAL A 441 22.95 -9.18 7.41
C VAL A 441 21.69 -9.26 8.26
N ALA A 442 21.41 -8.21 9.04
CA ALA A 442 20.17 -8.11 9.80
C ALA A 442 19.02 -7.61 8.91
N ASP A 443 17.83 -8.20 9.07
CA ASP A 443 16.65 -7.90 8.25
C ASP A 443 15.67 -6.95 8.95
N ASN A 444 15.74 -6.80 10.28
CA ASN A 444 14.85 -5.97 11.09
C ASN A 444 15.55 -5.16 12.20
#